data_AF-A0A965RXG1-F1
#
_entry.id   AF-A0A965RXG1-F1
#
_cell.length_a   1.000
_cell.length_b   1.000
_cell.length_c   1.000
_cell.angle_alpha   90.00
_cell.angle_beta   90.00
_cell.angle_gamma   90.00
#
_symmetry.space_group_name_H-M   'P 1'
#
loop_
_entity.id
_entity.type
_entity.pdbx_description
1 polymer ?
#
loop_
_entity_poly.entity_id
_entity_poly.type
_entity_poly.pdbx_seq_one_letter_code
_entity_poly.pdbx_strand_id
1 'polypeptide(L)'
;MAQSYFIRISLFFLIFSIPLTALADFRPVYLKVEINAPKNKFTNSELVQINVTIKNVATRNHFILIPGNQSKGLKLIYFSWYKVDENNFYREVHRDSRMIVMDTNLNGSVNFNQLEPNESTTIPFFFNDTKNAQKHINSNYEIPKLAPGKYKIIAWYFPWDEELAKYVFNKYDWEGQDLDSNKNLELLDLSESGTQSTYFDVEIITQAEAKETNSVNSCGKRCKLCRTIEHENWNKTKRLIRRDSKDINEYNMGNDSNGNWQKAHRNIAYLGDNPDAILASMPSFLSREIIFQNNNGIHYFQLTWQLGKISRIGSRMNTFFYMIRLKKIRIKDSNLRYCKLKYMKGDE
;
A
#
# COMPACT_ATOMS: atom_id res chain seq x y z
N MET A 1 -63.77 13.09 27.47
CA MET A 1 -62.92 13.74 26.42
C MET A 1 -61.64 14.36 26.97
N ALA A 2 -61.65 15.07 28.11
CA ALA A 2 -60.46 15.77 28.63
C ALA A 2 -59.28 14.85 29.04
N GLN A 3 -59.56 13.66 29.56
CA GLN A 3 -58.52 12.75 30.09
C GLN A 3 -57.61 12.16 29.00
N SER A 4 -58.14 11.92 27.79
CA SER A 4 -57.35 11.49 26.63
C SER A 4 -56.42 12.59 26.12
N TYR A 5 -56.83 13.86 26.28
CA TYR A 5 -56.05 15.02 25.84
C TYR A 5 -54.82 15.25 26.74
N PHE A 6 -54.98 15.10 28.06
CA PHE A 6 -53.87 15.19 29.01
C PHE A 6 -52.86 14.04 28.86
N ILE A 7 -53.32 12.82 28.56
CA ILE A 7 -52.43 11.68 28.28
C ILE A 7 -51.60 11.93 27.01
N ARG A 8 -52.20 12.49 25.96
CA ARG A 8 -51.50 12.85 24.71
C ARG A 8 -50.46 13.94 24.91
N ILE A 9 -50.79 14.97 25.70
CA ILE A 9 -49.84 16.04 26.04
C ILE A 9 -48.69 15.51 26.90
N SER A 10 -48.99 14.66 27.89
CA SER A 10 -47.98 14.04 28.77
C SER A 10 -47.02 13.14 28.00
N LEU A 11 -47.52 12.35 27.04
CA LEU A 11 -46.70 11.55 26.12
C LEU A 11 -45.82 12.42 25.21
N PHE A 12 -46.32 13.57 24.76
CA PHE A 12 -45.54 14.50 23.94
C PHE A 12 -44.38 15.13 24.74
N PHE A 13 -44.60 15.53 26.00
CA PHE A 13 -43.53 16.01 26.88
C PHE A 13 -42.52 14.93 27.26
N LEU A 14 -42.95 13.66 27.38
CA LEU A 14 -42.06 12.52 27.62
C LEU A 14 -41.04 12.31 26.49
N ILE A 15 -41.42 12.53 25.24
CA ILE A 15 -40.52 12.42 24.07
C ILE A 15 -39.44 13.52 24.10
N PHE A 16 -39.76 14.72 24.61
CA PHE A 16 -38.78 15.82 24.76
C PHE A 16 -37.88 15.69 26.00
N SER A 17 -38.24 14.85 26.96
CA SER A 17 -37.44 14.59 28.17
C SER A 17 -36.39 13.49 28.02
N ILE A 18 -36.39 12.76 26.89
CA ILE A 18 -35.31 11.83 26.56
C ILE A 18 -34.15 12.68 26.03
N PRO A 19 -32.96 12.67 26.65
CA PRO A 19 -31.79 13.30 26.07
C PRO A 19 -31.45 12.55 24.80
N LEU A 20 -31.96 13.03 23.66
CA LEU A 20 -31.49 12.66 22.34
C LEU A 20 -30.06 13.17 22.27
N THR A 21 -29.09 12.30 22.53
CA THR A 21 -27.72 12.53 22.12
C THR A 21 -27.77 12.64 20.60
N ALA A 22 -27.80 13.87 20.09
CA ALA A 22 -27.65 14.14 18.68
C ALA A 22 -26.23 13.70 18.30
N LEU A 23 -26.11 12.48 17.80
CA LEU A 23 -24.90 12.05 17.11
C LEU A 23 -24.91 12.74 15.76
N ALA A 24 -23.79 13.37 15.42
CA ALA A 24 -23.60 13.88 14.07
C ALA A 24 -23.71 12.71 13.08
N ASP A 25 -24.60 12.85 12.11
CA ASP A 25 -24.86 11.85 11.08
C ASP A 25 -23.73 11.89 10.04
N PHE A 26 -22.56 11.41 10.44
CA PHE A 26 -21.41 11.28 9.56
C PHE A 26 -21.53 10.01 8.74
N ARG A 27 -21.18 10.11 7.45
CA ARG A 27 -21.03 8.91 6.62
C ARG A 27 -20.04 7.93 7.26
N PRO A 28 -20.34 6.62 7.20
CA PRO A 28 -19.44 5.59 7.72
C PRO A 28 -18.09 5.62 7.01
N VAL A 29 -17.02 5.55 7.81
CA VAL A 29 -15.65 5.42 7.31
C VAL A 29 -15.33 3.94 7.15
N TYR A 30 -15.09 3.52 5.90
CA TYR A 30 -14.88 2.11 5.56
C TYR A 30 -13.40 1.69 5.53
N LEU A 31 -12.48 2.66 5.52
CA LEU A 31 -11.04 2.41 5.62
C LEU A 31 -10.47 3.05 6.88
N LYS A 32 -9.76 2.24 7.67
CA LYS A 32 -8.95 2.73 8.78
C LYS A 32 -7.49 2.76 8.36
N VAL A 33 -6.85 3.92 8.52
CA VAL A 33 -5.41 4.06 8.31
C VAL A 33 -4.73 4.15 9.68
N GLU A 34 -3.67 3.39 9.86
CA GLU A 34 -2.86 3.36 11.07
C GLU A 34 -1.40 3.59 10.71
N ILE A 35 -0.68 4.26 11.59
CA ILE A 35 0.75 4.53 11.44
C ILE A 35 1.47 4.00 12.66
N ASN A 36 2.57 3.30 12.43
CA ASN A 36 3.44 2.82 13.49
C ASN A 36 4.90 2.83 13.01
N ALA A 37 5.83 2.70 13.95
CA ALA A 37 7.23 2.49 13.63
C ALA A 37 7.86 1.58 14.69
N PRO A 38 8.96 0.87 14.37
CA PRO A 38 9.67 0.07 15.35
C PRO A 38 10.24 0.88 16.53
N LYS A 39 10.41 2.19 16.34
CA LYS A 39 10.90 3.13 17.34
C LYS A 39 10.26 4.50 17.16
N ASN A 40 10.11 5.23 18.26
CA ASN A 40 9.51 6.56 18.30
C ASN A 40 10.52 7.68 18.58
N LYS A 41 11.79 7.35 18.81
CA LYS A 41 12.87 8.33 18.98
C LYS A 41 13.92 8.18 17.88
N PHE A 42 14.26 9.29 17.24
CA PHE A 42 15.27 9.29 16.19
C PHE A 42 15.86 10.68 15.96
N THR A 43 17.04 10.71 15.35
CA THR A 43 17.66 11.97 14.90
C THR A 43 17.17 12.34 13.50
N ASN A 44 17.33 13.61 13.13
CA ASN A 44 16.96 14.09 11.79
C ASN A 44 17.77 13.46 10.64
N SER A 45 18.87 12.77 10.93
CA SER A 45 19.74 12.18 9.92
C SER A 45 19.65 10.65 9.85
N GLU A 46 18.92 10.03 10.78
CA GLU A 46 18.87 8.58 10.86
C GLU A 46 17.88 8.01 9.84
N LEU A 47 18.20 6.82 9.32
CA LEU A 47 17.28 6.01 8.53
C LEU A 47 16.18 5.44 9.45
N VAL A 48 14.92 5.80 9.19
CA VAL A 48 13.78 5.37 10.00
C VAL A 48 12.74 4.67 9.12
N GLN A 49 12.24 3.53 9.57
CA GLN A 49 11.10 2.86 8.94
C GLN A 49 9.81 3.28 9.64
N ILE A 50 8.87 3.84 8.86
CA ILE A 50 7.50 4.11 9.25
C ILE A 50 6.61 3.12 8.49
N ASN A 51 5.71 2.43 9.18
CA ASN A 51 4.74 1.56 8.53
C ASN A 51 3.38 2.24 8.53
N VAL A 52 2.71 2.23 7.38
CA VAL A 52 1.33 2.66 7.24
C VAL A 52 0.48 1.45 6.92
N THR A 53 -0.50 1.17 7.77
CA THR A 53 -1.42 0.05 7.63
C THR A 53 -2.78 0.58 7.18
N ILE A 54 -3.32 0.04 6.08
CA ILE A 54 -4.67 0.34 5.60
C ILE A 54 -5.53 -0.89 5.85
N LYS A 55 -6.60 -0.73 6.62
CA LYS A 55 -7.51 -1.81 7.02
C LYS A 55 -8.90 -1.55 6.49
N ASN A 56 -9.52 -2.57 5.89
CA ASN A 56 -10.93 -2.56 5.57
C ASN A 56 -11.76 -2.83 6.83
N VAL A 57 -12.52 -1.83 7.28
CA VAL A 57 -13.43 -1.96 8.43
C VAL A 57 -14.89 -2.17 8.01
N ALA A 58 -15.16 -2.23 6.71
CA ALA A 58 -16.47 -2.59 6.20
C ALA A 58 -16.75 -4.09 6.35
N THR A 59 -18.02 -4.46 6.17
CA THR A 59 -18.49 -5.84 6.22
C THR A 59 -18.34 -6.59 4.90
N ARG A 60 -17.88 -5.92 3.84
CA ARG A 60 -17.70 -6.46 2.49
C ARG A 60 -16.28 -6.22 1.97
N ASN A 61 -15.90 -6.96 0.95
CA ASN A 61 -14.59 -6.83 0.31
C ASN A 61 -14.51 -5.49 -0.44
N HIS A 62 -13.36 -4.83 -0.36
CA HIS A 62 -13.13 -3.57 -1.06
C HIS A 62 -11.75 -3.54 -1.72
N PHE A 63 -11.70 -2.99 -2.92
CA PHE A 63 -10.44 -2.67 -3.55
C PHE A 63 -9.87 -1.37 -2.97
N ILE A 64 -8.55 -1.30 -2.89
CA ILE A 64 -7.79 -0.10 -2.57
C ILE A 64 -6.63 0.06 -3.54
N LEU A 65 -6.18 1.31 -3.69
CA LEU A 65 -4.95 1.62 -4.42
C LEU A 65 -3.78 1.72 -3.46
N ILE A 66 -2.68 1.02 -3.77
CA ILE A 66 -1.46 1.04 -2.98
C ILE A 66 -0.33 1.65 -3.82
N PRO A 67 0.59 2.43 -3.19
CA PRO A 67 1.88 2.76 -3.75
C PRO A 67 2.55 1.56 -4.44
N GLY A 68 2.60 1.59 -5.77
CA GLY A 68 3.44 0.69 -6.54
C GLY A 68 4.71 1.40 -7.00
N ASN A 69 5.30 0.91 -8.09
CA ASN A 69 6.50 1.48 -8.70
C ASN A 69 6.19 2.72 -9.56
N GLN A 70 5.22 3.57 -9.18
CA GLN A 70 4.89 4.81 -9.90
C GLN A 70 6.18 5.58 -10.22
N SER A 71 6.35 6.16 -11.41
CA SER A 71 7.58 6.89 -11.81
C SER A 71 7.36 8.39 -12.03
N LYS A 72 6.11 8.85 -11.93
CA LYS A 72 5.68 10.25 -12.01
C LYS A 72 4.28 10.38 -11.43
N GLY A 73 3.95 11.54 -10.88
CA GLY A 73 2.60 11.87 -10.43
C GLY A 73 2.58 12.42 -9.01
N LEU A 74 1.47 12.22 -8.32
CA LEU A 74 1.31 12.60 -6.93
C LEU A 74 1.31 11.36 -6.03
N LYS A 75 1.91 11.49 -4.85
CA LYS A 75 1.98 10.43 -3.85
C LYS A 75 0.57 10.12 -3.34
N LEU A 76 0.22 8.84 -3.37
CA LEU A 76 -1.01 8.31 -2.77
C LEU A 76 -1.00 8.47 -1.25
N ILE A 77 0.18 8.39 -0.63
CA ILE A 77 0.38 8.58 0.80
C ILE A 77 1.38 9.71 1.01
N TYR A 78 1.16 10.61 1.96
CA TYR A 78 2.14 11.62 2.35
C TYR A 78 2.02 11.92 3.84
N PHE A 79 3.03 12.53 4.45
CA PHE A 79 3.03 12.78 5.89
C PHE A 79 2.95 14.26 6.24
N SER A 80 2.28 14.53 7.35
CA SER A 80 2.24 15.84 8.00
C SER A 80 2.76 15.70 9.42
N TRP A 81 3.49 16.72 9.86
CA TRP A 81 4.13 16.79 11.17
C TRP A 81 3.51 17.92 11.97
N TYR A 82 3.17 17.61 13.22
CA TYR A 82 2.51 18.52 14.14
C TYR A 82 3.34 18.70 15.40
N LYS A 83 3.38 19.93 15.89
CA LYS A 83 3.76 20.22 17.27
C LYS A 83 2.47 20.43 18.07
N VAL A 84 2.36 19.75 19.20
CA VAL A 84 1.23 19.89 20.12
C VAL A 84 1.67 20.72 21.30
N ASP A 85 0.89 21.73 21.65
CA ASP A 85 1.12 22.54 22.85
C ASP A 85 0.37 21.99 24.08
N GLU A 86 0.53 22.66 25.21
CA GLU A 86 -0.05 22.26 26.50
C GLU A 86 -1.59 22.29 26.50
N ASN A 87 -2.21 23.00 25.55
CA ASN A 87 -3.67 23.12 25.42
C ASN A 87 -4.26 22.10 24.43
N ASN A 88 -3.49 21.08 24.03
CA ASN A 88 -3.86 20.15 22.96
C ASN A 88 -4.14 20.85 21.62
N PHE A 89 -3.53 22.00 21.34
CA PHE A 89 -3.62 22.63 20.03
C PHE A 89 -2.55 22.05 19.11
N TYR A 90 -2.99 21.57 17.94
CA TYR A 90 -2.14 20.91 16.96
C TYR A 90 -1.74 21.91 15.88
N ARG A 91 -0.46 22.27 15.83
CA ARG A 91 0.09 23.14 14.79
C ARG A 91 0.90 22.32 13.79
N GLU A 92 0.50 22.31 12.53
CA GLU A 92 1.29 21.72 11.46
C GLU A 92 2.59 22.51 11.29
N VAL A 93 3.72 21.82 11.42
CA VAL A 93 5.06 22.41 11.29
C VAL A 93 5.74 22.02 9.98
N HIS A 94 5.28 20.93 9.35
CA HIS A 94 5.80 20.46 8.06
C HIS A 94 4.77 19.55 7.38
N ARG A 95 4.71 19.63 6.05
CA ARG A 95 3.95 18.71 5.19
C ARG A 95 4.85 18.26 4.06
N ASP A 96 4.90 16.96 3.84
CA ASP A 96 5.70 16.42 2.74
C ASP A 96 5.12 16.81 1.38
N SER A 97 6.02 17.07 0.43
CA SER A 97 5.61 17.29 -0.95
C SER A 97 4.91 16.03 -1.47
N ARG A 98 3.71 16.24 -2.02
CA ARG A 98 2.96 15.21 -2.72
C ARG A 98 3.54 14.92 -4.09
N MET A 99 4.39 15.79 -4.64
CA MET A 99 4.96 15.57 -5.97
C MET A 99 6.01 14.48 -5.95
N ILE A 100 5.87 13.56 -6.90
CA ILE A 100 6.84 12.55 -7.21
C ILE A 100 7.62 13.00 -8.45
N VAL A 101 8.90 13.29 -8.27
CA VAL A 101 9.86 13.46 -9.37
C VAL A 101 10.68 12.18 -9.42
N MET A 102 10.53 11.30 -10.44
CA MET A 102 11.37 10.09 -10.56
C MET A 102 12.03 9.84 -11.91
N ASP A 103 12.91 8.83 -11.87
CA ASP A 103 13.50 8.14 -13.00
C ASP A 103 12.40 7.52 -13.89
N THR A 104 12.23 8.10 -15.08
CA THR A 104 11.25 7.65 -16.08
C THR A 104 11.70 6.45 -16.90
N ASN A 105 12.88 5.87 -16.60
CA ASN A 105 13.40 4.71 -17.33
C ASN A 105 12.54 3.44 -17.15
N LEU A 106 11.69 3.40 -16.12
CA LEU A 106 10.75 2.31 -15.86
C LEU A 106 9.32 2.84 -15.86
N ASN A 107 8.42 2.10 -16.51
CA ASN A 107 6.99 2.38 -16.42
C ASN A 107 6.53 2.06 -15.00
N GLY A 108 5.96 3.07 -14.34
CA GLY A 108 5.40 2.92 -13.02
C GLY A 108 3.89 2.75 -13.03
N SER A 109 3.37 2.01 -12.06
CA SER A 109 1.93 1.82 -11.84
C SER A 109 1.62 1.75 -10.36
N VAL A 110 0.36 2.01 -10.01
CA VAL A 110 -0.21 1.64 -8.71
C VAL A 110 -0.56 0.16 -8.68
N ASN A 111 -0.65 -0.39 -7.47
CA ASN A 111 -1.16 -1.74 -7.26
C ASN A 111 -2.62 -1.66 -6.80
N PHE A 112 -3.44 -2.59 -7.27
CA PHE A 112 -4.79 -2.82 -6.78
C PHE A 112 -4.75 -3.97 -5.80
N ASN A 113 -5.19 -3.72 -4.57
CA ASN A 113 -5.33 -4.77 -3.57
C ASN A 113 -6.79 -4.89 -3.17
N GLN A 114 -7.29 -6.13 -3.09
CA GLN A 114 -8.60 -6.45 -2.55
C GLN A 114 -8.44 -6.80 -1.07
N LEU A 115 -9.10 -6.06 -0.20
CA LEU A 115 -9.13 -6.35 1.23
C LEU A 115 -10.48 -6.97 1.60
N GLU A 116 -10.46 -8.20 2.12
CA GLU A 116 -11.58 -8.83 2.81
C GLU A 116 -11.97 -8.04 4.08
N PRO A 117 -13.16 -8.27 4.67
CA PRO A 117 -13.57 -7.61 5.91
C PRO A 117 -12.53 -7.84 7.01
N ASN A 118 -12.08 -6.77 7.65
CA ASN A 118 -11.01 -6.74 8.64
C ASN A 118 -9.60 -7.09 8.13
N GLU A 119 -9.42 -7.33 6.84
CA GLU A 119 -8.10 -7.49 6.25
C GLU A 119 -7.37 -6.15 6.19
N SER A 120 -6.05 -6.21 6.31
CA SER A 120 -5.18 -5.03 6.26
C SER A 120 -3.93 -5.30 5.47
N THR A 121 -3.49 -4.31 4.71
CA THR A 121 -2.17 -4.25 4.08
C THR A 121 -1.29 -3.29 4.86
N THR A 122 0.02 -3.53 4.89
CA THR A 122 1.00 -2.63 5.52
C THR A 122 2.07 -2.25 4.51
N ILE A 123 2.37 -0.97 4.43
CA ILE A 123 3.32 -0.40 3.47
C ILE A 123 4.44 0.29 4.28
N PRO A 124 5.70 -0.12 4.11
CA PRO A 124 6.82 0.54 4.76
C PRO A 124 7.27 1.77 3.98
N PHE A 125 7.61 2.81 4.72
CA PHE A 125 8.17 4.05 4.25
C PHE A 125 9.50 4.26 4.95
N PHE A 126 10.54 4.59 4.19
CA PHE A 126 11.89 4.72 4.71
C PHE A 126 12.33 6.17 4.63
N PHE A 127 12.40 6.80 5.80
CA PHE A 127 12.78 8.19 5.95
C PHE A 127 14.31 8.27 5.98
N ASN A 128 14.88 9.26 5.28
CA ASN A 128 16.32 9.47 5.08
C ASN A 128 17.06 8.33 4.37
N ASP A 129 16.41 7.63 3.44
CA ASP A 129 17.08 6.64 2.58
C ASP A 129 17.90 7.31 1.46
N THR A 130 18.95 8.03 1.86
CA THR A 130 19.81 8.82 0.97
C THR A 130 20.43 8.00 -0.17
N LYS A 131 20.67 6.70 0.04
CA LYS A 131 21.23 5.79 -0.97
C LYS A 131 20.26 5.52 -2.12
N ASN A 132 18.95 5.47 -1.82
CA ASN A 132 17.92 5.28 -2.83
C ASN A 132 17.16 6.56 -3.14
N ALA A 133 17.51 7.69 -2.51
CA ALA A 133 16.85 8.96 -2.74
C ALA A 133 16.92 9.42 -4.21
N GLN A 134 18.03 9.15 -4.88
CA GLN A 134 18.22 9.43 -6.31
C GLN A 134 17.47 8.45 -7.23
N LYS A 135 17.00 7.31 -6.70
CA LYS A 135 16.09 6.41 -7.43
C LYS A 135 14.65 6.90 -7.33
N HIS A 136 14.41 7.96 -6.56
CA HIS A 136 13.19 8.75 -6.52
C HIS A 136 11.90 8.02 -6.16
N ILE A 137 11.98 6.78 -5.69
CA ILE A 137 10.87 5.89 -5.34
C ILE A 137 9.84 6.49 -4.37
N ASN A 138 8.61 6.00 -4.44
CA ASN A 138 7.45 6.52 -3.69
C ASN A 138 7.63 6.41 -2.17
N SER A 139 8.45 5.46 -1.72
CA SER A 139 8.76 5.18 -0.33
C SER A 139 9.84 6.09 0.27
N ASN A 140 10.47 6.96 -0.52
CA ASN A 140 11.52 7.87 -0.04
C ASN A 140 10.95 9.18 0.49
N TYR A 141 11.28 9.45 1.75
CA TYR A 141 10.93 10.67 2.48
C TYR A 141 12.15 11.18 3.21
N GLU A 142 12.18 12.49 3.47
CA GLU A 142 13.21 13.10 4.30
C GLU A 142 12.57 13.51 5.63
N ILE A 143 13.28 13.30 6.73
CA ILE A 143 12.84 13.84 8.02
C ILE A 143 13.01 15.36 7.93
N PRO A 144 11.96 16.16 8.16
CA PRO A 144 12.11 17.62 8.16
C PRO A 144 13.14 18.04 9.20
N LYS A 145 13.89 19.10 8.90
CA LYS A 145 14.92 19.66 9.80
C LYS A 145 14.28 20.40 10.99
N LEU A 146 13.65 19.63 11.87
CA LEU A 146 12.96 20.11 13.07
C LEU A 146 13.93 20.20 14.25
N ALA A 147 13.68 21.14 15.16
CA ALA A 147 14.42 21.21 16.41
C ALA A 147 14.14 19.97 17.28
N PRO A 148 15.06 19.57 18.17
CA PRO A 148 14.80 18.50 19.12
C PRO A 148 13.52 18.76 19.94
N GLY A 149 12.73 17.72 20.16
CA GLY A 149 11.45 17.83 20.86
C GLY A 149 10.42 16.79 20.42
N LYS A 150 9.22 16.88 21.00
CA LYS A 150 8.10 15.98 20.73
C LYS A 150 7.22 16.50 19.60
N TYR A 151 6.85 15.61 18.71
CA TYR A 151 6.02 15.85 17.53
C TYR A 151 5.02 14.71 17.36
N LYS A 152 3.99 14.96 16.56
CA LYS A 152 3.07 13.93 16.09
C LYS A 152 3.11 13.88 14.57
N ILE A 153 3.14 12.67 14.02
CA ILE A 153 3.08 12.43 12.58
C ILE A 153 1.71 11.86 12.24
N ILE A 154 1.13 12.30 11.13
CA ILE A 154 -0.01 11.64 10.48
C ILE A 154 0.36 11.28 9.05
N ALA A 155 -0.15 10.15 8.59
CA ALA A 155 -0.14 9.76 7.20
C ALA A 155 -1.51 10.08 6.58
N TRP A 156 -1.49 10.74 5.43
CA TRP A 156 -2.67 10.99 4.62
C TRP A 156 -2.73 9.96 3.50
N TYR A 157 -3.88 9.32 3.31
CA TYR A 157 -4.19 8.51 2.13
C TYR A 157 -5.09 9.30 1.19
N PHE A 158 -4.54 9.73 0.06
CA PHE A 158 -5.18 10.60 -0.91
C PHE A 158 -5.03 10.03 -2.32
N PRO A 159 -5.96 9.17 -2.77
CA PRO A 159 -5.85 8.50 -4.05
C PRO A 159 -6.35 9.33 -5.24
N TRP A 160 -7.02 10.46 -5.02
CA TRP A 160 -7.78 11.17 -6.07
C TRP A 160 -6.96 11.71 -7.23
N ASP A 161 -5.66 11.87 -7.05
CA ASP A 161 -4.76 12.34 -8.11
C ASP A 161 -4.22 11.21 -8.99
N GLU A 162 -4.53 9.95 -8.66
CA GLU A 162 -4.27 8.79 -9.50
C GLU A 162 -5.47 8.54 -10.41
N GLU A 163 -5.24 8.47 -11.73
CA GLU A 163 -6.32 8.33 -12.72
C GLU A 163 -7.16 7.07 -12.48
N LEU A 164 -6.53 6.01 -11.98
CA LEU A 164 -7.18 4.74 -11.71
C LEU A 164 -8.09 4.76 -10.47
N ALA A 165 -8.07 5.82 -9.64
CA ALA A 165 -8.90 5.92 -8.43
C ALA A 165 -10.41 5.87 -8.73
N LYS A 166 -10.83 6.36 -9.89
CA LYS A 166 -12.24 6.32 -10.35
C LYS A 166 -12.81 4.91 -10.50
N TYR A 167 -11.96 3.89 -10.61
CA TYR A 167 -12.37 2.49 -10.73
C TYR A 167 -12.43 1.78 -9.38
N VAL A 168 -12.11 2.47 -8.28
CA VAL A 168 -11.99 1.89 -6.94
C VAL A 168 -12.91 2.59 -5.94
N PHE A 169 -13.07 3.91 -6.09
CA PHE A 169 -13.76 4.72 -5.10
C PHE A 169 -14.93 5.51 -5.67
N ASN A 170 -16.01 5.63 -4.89
CA ASN A 170 -17.00 6.68 -5.08
C ASN A 170 -16.57 7.90 -4.24
N LYS A 171 -16.55 9.07 -4.87
CA LYS A 171 -16.14 10.31 -4.21
C LYS A 171 -17.37 11.01 -3.61
N TYR A 172 -17.28 11.41 -2.35
CA TYR A 172 -18.26 12.29 -1.70
C TYR A 172 -17.58 13.53 -1.12
N ASP A 173 -18.29 14.64 -1.04
CA ASP A 173 -17.75 15.93 -0.57
C ASP A 173 -17.69 16.04 0.96
N TRP A 174 -17.23 17.19 1.47
CA TRP A 174 -17.15 17.48 2.91
C TRP A 174 -18.52 17.52 3.62
N GLU A 175 -19.63 17.73 2.89
CA GLU A 175 -21.00 17.69 3.42
C GLU A 175 -21.57 16.25 3.43
N GLY A 176 -20.88 15.29 2.82
CA GLY A 176 -21.34 13.91 2.69
C GLY A 176 -22.26 13.68 1.49
N GLN A 177 -22.29 14.60 0.52
CA GLN A 177 -23.04 14.44 -0.73
C GLN A 177 -22.20 13.69 -1.76
N ASP A 178 -22.83 12.77 -2.49
CA ASP A 178 -22.15 12.06 -3.58
C ASP A 178 -21.85 13.06 -4.72
N LEU A 179 -20.61 13.08 -5.20
CA LEU A 179 -20.19 13.97 -6.29
C LEU A 179 -20.52 13.41 -7.69
N ASP A 180 -20.85 12.11 -7.78
CA ASP A 180 -21.25 11.45 -9.02
C ASP A 180 -22.70 10.96 -8.90
N SER A 181 -23.55 11.37 -9.85
CA SER A 181 -24.95 10.93 -9.92
C SER A 181 -25.10 9.44 -10.27
N ASN A 182 -24.08 8.83 -10.89
CA ASN A 182 -24.06 7.42 -11.29
C ASN A 182 -23.17 6.59 -10.36
N LYS A 183 -23.44 6.66 -9.05
CA LYS A 183 -22.70 5.93 -8.02
C LYS A 183 -22.68 4.43 -8.31
N ASN A 184 -21.50 3.83 -8.29
CA ASN A 184 -21.36 2.38 -8.38
C ASN A 184 -21.35 1.77 -6.97
N LEU A 185 -22.34 0.94 -6.67
CA LEU A 185 -22.50 0.32 -5.36
C LEU A 185 -21.37 -0.66 -5.00
N GLU A 186 -20.60 -1.16 -5.97
CA GLU A 186 -19.45 -2.05 -5.74
C GLU A 186 -18.21 -1.29 -5.26
N LEU A 187 -18.13 0.00 -5.56
CA LEU A 187 -16.99 0.83 -5.19
C LEU A 187 -17.07 1.26 -3.72
N LEU A 188 -15.90 1.61 -3.20
CA LEU A 188 -15.74 2.06 -1.82
C LEU A 188 -15.98 3.57 -1.72
N ASP A 189 -16.85 4.02 -0.83
CA ASP A 189 -17.03 5.45 -0.61
C ASP A 189 -15.82 6.04 0.12
N LEU A 190 -15.24 7.11 -0.43
CA LEU A 190 -14.13 7.83 0.16
C LEU A 190 -14.37 9.35 0.05
N SER A 191 -14.03 10.09 1.10
CA SER A 191 -14.18 11.55 1.11
C SER A 191 -13.23 12.19 0.10
N GLU A 192 -13.63 13.33 -0.46
CA GLU A 192 -12.78 14.16 -1.31
C GLU A 192 -11.46 14.57 -0.65
N SER A 193 -11.44 14.63 0.68
CA SER A 193 -10.23 14.94 1.46
C SER A 193 -9.34 13.70 1.68
N GLY A 194 -9.76 12.53 1.20
CA GLY A 194 -9.10 11.26 1.46
C GLY A 194 -9.42 10.73 2.87
N THR A 195 -8.49 9.99 3.45
CA THR A 195 -8.55 9.58 4.85
C THR A 195 -7.18 9.75 5.51
N GLN A 196 -7.15 9.88 6.82
CA GLN A 196 -5.93 10.12 7.59
C GLN A 196 -5.70 9.00 8.60
N SER A 197 -4.44 8.81 8.96
CA SER A 197 -4.06 7.84 9.98
C SER A 197 -4.36 8.32 11.39
N THR A 198 -4.21 7.42 12.35
CA THR A 198 -3.96 7.78 13.75
C THR A 198 -2.73 8.69 13.88
N TYR A 199 -2.57 9.37 15.01
CA TYR A 199 -1.34 10.08 15.33
C TYR A 199 -0.24 9.11 15.77
N PHE A 200 0.97 9.29 15.26
CA PHE A 200 2.17 8.63 15.75
C PHE A 200 3.04 9.62 16.54
N ASP A 201 3.28 9.32 17.81
CA ASP A 201 4.14 10.13 18.68
C ASP A 201 5.61 9.91 18.35
N VAL A 202 6.34 11.01 18.15
CA VAL A 202 7.76 11.02 17.81
C VAL A 202 8.53 12.01 18.67
N GLU A 203 9.73 11.63 19.07
CA GLU A 203 10.70 12.53 19.71
C GLU A 203 11.95 12.66 18.83
N ILE A 204 12.20 13.88 18.35
CA ILE A 204 13.45 14.22 17.66
C ILE A 204 14.51 14.49 18.71
N ILE A 205 15.60 13.71 18.66
CA ILE A 205 16.73 13.80 19.59
C ILE A 205 18.02 14.24 18.87
N THR A 206 18.98 14.78 19.62
CA THR A 206 20.25 15.28 19.08
C THR A 206 21.27 14.18 18.80
N GLN A 207 21.26 13.12 19.61
CA GLN A 207 22.17 11.98 19.48
C GLN A 207 21.35 10.71 19.37
N ALA A 208 21.72 9.84 18.43
CA ALA A 208 21.04 8.57 18.24
C ALA A 208 21.30 7.65 19.44
N GLU A 209 20.25 7.07 19.99
CA GLU A 209 20.37 5.94 20.90
C GLU A 209 21.01 4.77 20.14
N ALA A 210 21.88 4.00 20.80
CA ALA A 210 22.58 2.89 20.16
C ALA A 210 21.56 1.94 19.51
N LYS A 211 21.81 1.57 18.24
CA LYS A 211 20.98 0.60 17.52
C LYS A 211 20.95 -0.72 18.29
N GLU A 212 19.88 -0.96 19.04
CA GLU A 212 19.42 -2.33 19.24
C GLU A 212 18.89 -2.78 17.89
N THR A 213 19.73 -3.46 17.12
CA THR A 213 19.26 -4.28 16.02
C THR A 213 18.34 -5.31 16.63
N ASN A 214 17.04 -5.00 16.66
CA ASN A 214 15.98 -5.96 16.89
C ASN A 214 16.02 -6.95 15.72
N SER A 215 16.99 -7.86 15.76
CA SER A 215 16.95 -9.06 14.96
C SER A 215 15.78 -9.86 15.52
N VAL A 216 14.59 -9.61 14.98
CA VAL A 216 13.47 -10.52 15.15
C VAL A 216 14.01 -11.90 14.80
N ASN A 217 13.99 -12.82 15.78
CA ASN A 217 14.52 -14.18 15.74
C ASN A 217 13.77 -15.04 14.70
N SER A 218 13.80 -14.62 13.44
CA SER A 218 12.96 -15.13 12.36
C SER A 218 13.69 -16.19 11.54
N CYS A 219 15.02 -16.12 11.45
CA CYS A 219 15.81 -17.15 10.79
C CYS A 219 17.10 -17.49 11.55
N GLY A 220 17.55 -18.74 11.44
CA GLY A 220 18.82 -19.18 12.04
C GLY A 220 20.03 -18.40 11.50
N LYS A 221 21.08 -18.28 12.32
CA LYS A 221 22.34 -17.57 11.98
C LYS A 221 22.93 -18.00 10.62
N ARG A 222 22.68 -19.25 10.19
CA ARG A 222 23.17 -19.87 8.94
C ARG A 222 22.22 -19.73 7.72
N CYS A 223 21.22 -18.86 7.74
CA CYS A 223 20.35 -18.67 6.58
C CYS A 223 21.13 -18.24 5.33
N LYS A 224 21.02 -19.05 4.26
CA LYS A 224 21.74 -18.83 2.99
C LYS A 224 21.32 -17.52 2.31
N LEU A 225 20.03 -17.16 2.39
CA LEU A 225 19.49 -15.94 1.78
C LEU A 225 19.97 -14.69 2.52
N CYS A 226 19.83 -14.65 3.85
CA CYS A 226 20.31 -13.55 4.68
C CYS A 226 21.81 -13.31 4.49
N ARG A 227 22.62 -14.39 4.47
CA ARG A 227 24.06 -14.27 4.21
C ARG A 227 24.35 -13.63 2.85
N THR A 228 23.59 -13.96 1.80
CA THR A 228 23.78 -13.32 0.49
C THR A 228 23.39 -11.85 0.47
N ILE A 229 22.40 -11.45 1.27
CA ILE A 229 21.98 -10.04 1.43
C ILE A 229 23.02 -9.25 2.24
N GLU A 230 23.56 -9.82 3.31
CA GLU A 230 24.62 -9.20 4.13
C GLU A 230 25.90 -8.92 3.32
N HIS A 231 26.24 -9.82 2.39
CA HIS A 231 27.43 -9.67 1.54
C HIS A 231 27.12 -8.98 0.20
N GLU A 232 25.94 -8.36 0.05
CA GLU A 232 25.50 -7.65 -1.16
C GLU A 232 25.61 -8.46 -2.47
N ASN A 233 25.51 -9.79 -2.39
CA ASN A 233 25.60 -10.64 -3.56
C ASN A 233 24.24 -10.73 -4.27
N TRP A 234 23.79 -9.61 -4.84
CA TRP A 234 22.46 -9.46 -5.44
C TRP A 234 22.19 -10.46 -6.56
N ASN A 235 23.21 -10.82 -7.34
CA ASN A 235 23.09 -11.85 -8.38
C ASN A 235 22.74 -13.23 -7.79
N LYS A 236 23.36 -13.60 -6.67
CA LYS A 236 23.07 -14.86 -5.97
C LYS A 236 21.72 -14.79 -5.26
N THR A 237 21.37 -13.66 -4.64
CA THR A 237 20.05 -13.42 -4.05
C THR A 237 18.94 -13.61 -5.10
N LYS A 238 19.08 -12.96 -6.28
CA LYS A 238 18.17 -13.12 -7.43
C LYS A 238 18.04 -14.57 -7.87
N ARG A 239 19.14 -15.31 -7.96
CA ARG A 239 19.12 -16.74 -8.34
C ARG A 239 18.41 -17.60 -7.31
N LEU A 240 18.61 -17.37 -6.02
CA LEU A 240 17.93 -18.10 -4.95
C LEU A 240 16.43 -17.88 -5.00
N ILE A 241 16.00 -16.62 -5.05
CA ILE A 241 14.57 -16.25 -5.15
C ILE A 241 13.95 -16.87 -6.41
N ARG A 242 14.59 -16.71 -7.58
CA ARG A 242 14.09 -17.26 -8.85
C ARG A 242 13.99 -18.78 -8.85
N ARG A 243 14.99 -19.47 -8.28
CA ARG A 243 14.97 -20.94 -8.20
C ARG A 243 13.82 -21.39 -7.30
N ASP A 244 13.74 -20.85 -6.10
CA ASP A 244 12.69 -21.18 -5.14
C ASP A 244 11.30 -20.74 -5.67
N SER A 245 11.25 -19.80 -6.62
CA SER A 245 10.02 -19.37 -7.31
C SER A 245 9.63 -20.22 -8.54
N LYS A 246 10.54 -21.04 -9.08
CA LYS A 246 10.25 -21.94 -10.20
C LYS A 246 9.50 -23.19 -9.76
N ASP A 247 9.71 -23.60 -8.52
CA ASP A 247 9.08 -24.79 -7.92
C ASP A 247 7.65 -24.50 -7.42
N ILE A 248 7.14 -23.28 -7.65
CA ILE A 248 5.79 -22.83 -7.26
C ILE A 248 4.76 -23.42 -8.23
N ASN A 249 3.76 -24.11 -7.67
CA ASN A 249 2.67 -24.69 -8.43
C ASN A 249 1.81 -23.58 -9.09
N GLU A 250 1.44 -23.76 -10.36
CA GLU A 250 0.70 -22.79 -11.20
C GLU A 250 -0.64 -22.33 -10.57
N TYR A 251 -1.14 -23.07 -9.59
CA TYR A 251 -2.39 -22.80 -8.87
C TYR A 251 -2.27 -21.84 -7.67
N ASN A 252 -1.06 -21.56 -7.20
CA ASN A 252 -0.87 -20.83 -5.94
C ASN A 252 -0.43 -19.38 -6.11
N MET A 253 -0.25 -18.83 -7.32
CA MET A 253 -0.02 -17.38 -7.55
C MET A 253 1.07 -16.73 -6.65
N GLY A 254 2.07 -17.50 -6.19
CA GLY A 254 3.09 -17.00 -5.25
C GLY A 254 2.73 -17.07 -3.75
N ASN A 255 1.62 -17.73 -3.39
CA ASN A 255 1.11 -17.95 -2.03
C ASN A 255 1.62 -19.25 -1.37
N ASP A 256 2.70 -19.84 -1.91
CA ASP A 256 3.23 -21.10 -1.40
C ASP A 256 4.26 -20.85 -0.27
N SER A 257 3.83 -21.10 0.97
CA SER A 257 4.63 -20.95 2.21
C SER A 257 5.94 -21.75 2.25
N ASN A 258 6.20 -22.56 1.22
CA ASN A 258 7.38 -23.39 1.06
C ASN A 258 8.59 -22.62 0.50
N GLY A 259 8.39 -21.53 -0.24
CA GLY A 259 9.49 -20.71 -0.77
C GLY A 259 10.30 -20.11 0.38
N ASN A 260 11.58 -20.49 0.53
CA ASN A 260 12.37 -20.08 1.69
C ASN A 260 12.39 -18.55 1.84
N TRP A 261 12.49 -17.80 0.74
CA TRP A 261 12.49 -16.34 0.73
C TRP A 261 11.17 -15.68 1.17
N GLN A 262 10.05 -16.40 1.18
CA GLN A 262 8.75 -15.88 1.64
C GLN A 262 8.57 -16.00 3.16
N LYS A 263 9.44 -16.77 3.83
CA LYS A 263 9.45 -16.90 5.29
C LYS A 263 10.03 -15.64 5.93
N ALA A 264 9.84 -15.47 7.23
CA ALA A 264 10.43 -14.36 7.95
C ALA A 264 11.97 -14.44 7.93
N HIS A 265 12.64 -13.34 7.57
CA HIS A 265 14.11 -13.23 7.50
C HIS A 265 14.59 -11.96 8.16
N ARG A 266 15.74 -12.02 8.84
CA ARG A 266 16.37 -10.85 9.49
C ARG A 266 16.74 -9.71 8.51
N ASN A 267 16.96 -10.02 7.24
CA ASN A 267 17.43 -9.07 6.23
C ASN A 267 16.35 -8.73 5.17
N ILE A 268 15.12 -9.21 5.35
CA ILE A 268 13.96 -8.79 4.55
C ILE A 268 13.14 -7.87 5.44
N ALA A 269 13.21 -6.57 5.18
CA ALA A 269 12.47 -5.56 5.93
C ALA A 269 11.00 -5.54 5.53
N TYR A 270 10.72 -5.88 4.26
CA TYR A 270 9.37 -5.95 3.75
C TYR A 270 9.24 -6.93 2.60
N LEU A 271 8.10 -7.59 2.59
CA LEU A 271 7.66 -8.43 1.52
C LEU A 271 6.24 -8.00 1.18
N GLY A 272 6.08 -7.37 0.01
CA GLY A 272 4.79 -6.85 -0.43
C GLY A 272 3.74 -7.93 -0.59
N ASP A 273 2.48 -7.51 -0.73
CA ASP A 273 1.39 -8.45 -0.93
C ASP A 273 1.53 -9.19 -2.27
N ASN A 274 0.91 -10.35 -2.36
CA ASN A 274 0.76 -11.03 -3.63
C ASN A 274 -0.30 -10.30 -4.47
N PRO A 275 -0.21 -10.34 -5.81
CA PRO A 275 -1.25 -9.75 -6.64
C PRO A 275 -2.57 -10.51 -6.49
N ASP A 276 -3.67 -9.78 -6.23
CA ASP A 276 -4.99 -10.38 -5.97
C ASP A 276 -5.70 -10.89 -7.24
N ALA A 277 -5.39 -10.32 -8.41
CA ALA A 277 -5.98 -10.73 -9.67
C ALA A 277 -4.96 -10.78 -10.81
N ILE A 278 -5.15 -11.75 -11.70
CA ILE A 278 -4.34 -11.97 -12.90
C ILE A 278 -5.27 -11.87 -14.12
N LEU A 279 -5.21 -10.74 -14.84
CA LEU A 279 -5.95 -10.58 -16.09
C LEU A 279 -5.24 -11.34 -17.22
N ALA A 280 -5.78 -12.51 -17.59
CA ALA A 280 -5.18 -13.45 -18.54
C ALA A 280 -5.09 -12.94 -20.00
N SER A 281 -5.73 -11.81 -20.34
CA SER A 281 -5.82 -11.29 -21.71
C SER A 281 -4.75 -10.26 -22.07
N MET A 282 -3.97 -9.77 -21.09
CA MET A 282 -2.89 -8.82 -21.31
C MET A 282 -1.56 -9.42 -20.83
N PRO A 283 -0.39 -8.98 -21.36
CA PRO A 283 0.86 -9.15 -20.65
C PRO A 283 0.77 -8.35 -19.35
N SER A 284 0.09 -8.91 -18.35
CA SER A 284 -0.01 -8.34 -17.02
C SER A 284 1.38 -8.49 -16.40
N PHE A 285 2.13 -7.39 -16.36
CA PHE A 285 3.35 -7.29 -15.59
C PHE A 285 2.94 -7.28 -14.12
N LEU A 286 2.91 -8.46 -13.51
CA LEU A 286 2.70 -8.58 -12.08
C LEU A 286 4.01 -8.22 -11.42
N SER A 287 4.00 -7.40 -10.37
CA SER A 287 5.20 -7.10 -9.60
C SER A 287 4.91 -7.22 -8.10
N ARG A 288 5.81 -7.88 -7.38
CA ARG A 288 5.85 -7.89 -5.93
C ARG A 288 7.13 -7.20 -5.50
N GLU A 289 7.00 -6.23 -4.61
CA GLU A 289 8.15 -5.56 -4.04
C GLU A 289 8.72 -6.36 -2.87
N ILE A 290 10.04 -6.47 -2.83
CA ILE A 290 10.79 -7.04 -1.73
C ILE A 290 11.84 -6.01 -1.33
N ILE A 291 11.87 -5.65 -0.05
CA ILE A 291 12.81 -4.67 0.46
C ILE A 291 13.79 -5.38 1.38
N PHE A 292 15.05 -5.36 0.98
CA PHE A 292 16.15 -5.93 1.75
C PHE A 292 16.80 -4.86 2.61
N GLN A 293 17.21 -5.23 3.81
CA GLN A 293 17.94 -4.36 4.73
C GLN A 293 19.22 -5.06 5.20
N ASN A 294 20.34 -4.35 5.10
CA ASN A 294 21.63 -4.78 5.63
C ASN A 294 22.37 -3.58 6.27
N ASN A 295 23.60 -3.80 6.75
CA ASN A 295 24.41 -2.75 7.37
C ASN A 295 24.75 -1.61 6.40
N ASN A 296 24.74 -1.89 5.10
CA ASN A 296 25.01 -0.93 4.04
C ASN A 296 23.74 -0.20 3.59
N GLY A 297 22.55 -0.47 4.15
CA GLY A 297 21.32 0.26 3.85
C GLY A 297 20.22 -0.61 3.25
N ILE A 298 19.37 0.03 2.46
CA ILE A 298 18.15 -0.57 1.89
C ILE A 298 18.38 -0.91 0.43
N HIS A 299 17.86 -2.07 0.01
CA HIS A 299 17.86 -2.47 -1.39
C HIS A 299 16.47 -2.94 -1.82
N TYR A 300 15.89 -2.23 -2.79
CA TYR A 300 14.61 -2.54 -3.40
C TYR A 300 14.76 -3.59 -4.49
N PHE A 301 13.89 -4.60 -4.48
CA PHE A 301 13.87 -5.66 -5.46
C PHE A 301 12.45 -5.93 -5.92
N GLN A 302 12.19 -5.70 -7.19
CA GLN A 302 10.91 -6.03 -7.81
C GLN A 302 10.98 -7.43 -8.41
N LEU A 303 10.13 -8.31 -7.90
CA LEU A 303 9.90 -9.62 -8.49
C LEU A 303 8.73 -9.51 -9.46
N THR A 304 8.98 -9.71 -10.74
CA THR A 304 7.93 -9.65 -11.76
C THR A 304 7.57 -11.03 -12.29
N TRP A 305 6.27 -11.29 -12.45
CA TRP A 305 5.78 -12.46 -13.18
C TRP A 305 5.20 -12.05 -14.51
N GLN A 306 5.42 -12.91 -15.50
CA GLN A 306 4.81 -12.80 -16.80
C GLN A 306 3.96 -14.05 -17.04
N LEU A 307 2.70 -13.86 -17.39
CA LEU A 307 1.86 -14.92 -17.90
C LEU A 307 2.23 -15.27 -19.34
N GLY A 308 2.30 -16.57 -19.63
CA GLY A 308 2.63 -17.08 -20.96
C GLY A 308 4.14 -17.16 -21.21
N LYS A 309 4.52 -18.07 -22.11
CA LYS A 309 5.93 -18.27 -22.49
C LYS A 309 6.27 -17.37 -23.67
N ILE A 310 7.14 -16.37 -23.48
CA ILE A 310 7.76 -15.70 -24.64
C ILE A 310 8.71 -16.71 -25.30
N SER A 311 8.25 -17.32 -26.39
CA SER A 311 9.13 -18.05 -27.28
C SER A 311 10.04 -17.06 -28.00
N ARG A 312 11.35 -17.16 -27.76
CA ARG A 312 12.34 -16.34 -28.49
C ARG A 312 12.25 -16.58 -30.00
N ILE A 313 11.96 -17.81 -30.40
CA ILE A 313 11.82 -18.20 -31.80
C ILE A 313 10.49 -17.68 -32.35
N GLY A 314 9.38 -17.92 -31.66
CA GLY A 314 8.06 -17.45 -32.06
C GLY A 314 7.95 -15.92 -32.15
N SER A 315 8.58 -15.19 -31.23
CA SER A 315 8.65 -13.72 -31.26
C SER A 315 9.47 -13.20 -32.45
N ARG A 316 10.62 -13.84 -32.75
CA ARG A 316 11.41 -13.53 -33.95
C ARG A 316 10.65 -13.81 -35.24
N MET A 317 9.94 -14.94 -35.30
CA MET A 317 9.10 -15.30 -36.45
C MET A 317 7.92 -14.33 -36.62
N ASN A 318 7.21 -13.97 -35.55
CA ASN A 318 6.13 -12.98 -35.61
C ASN A 318 6.65 -11.59 -36.05
N THR A 319 7.83 -11.19 -35.58
CA THR A 319 8.49 -9.94 -36.03
C THR A 319 8.82 -10.01 -37.53
N PHE A 320 9.34 -11.15 -38.00
CA PHE A 320 9.59 -11.39 -39.42
C PHE A 320 8.29 -11.35 -40.25
N PHE A 321 7.24 -12.06 -39.83
CA PHE A 321 5.92 -12.04 -40.50
C PHE A 321 5.31 -10.64 -40.54
N TYR A 322 5.50 -9.84 -39.50
CA TYR A 322 5.09 -8.45 -39.47
C TYR A 322 5.85 -7.61 -40.50
N MET A 323 7.17 -7.77 -40.61
CA MET A 323 8.00 -7.05 -41.60
C MET A 323 7.58 -7.37 -43.04
N ILE A 324 7.17 -8.61 -43.32
CA ILE A 324 6.67 -9.02 -44.65
C ILE A 324 5.15 -8.80 -44.85
N ARG A 325 4.54 -7.93 -44.03
CA ARG A 325 3.11 -7.53 -44.10
C ARG A 325 2.10 -8.67 -43.92
N LEU A 326 2.50 -9.85 -43.48
CA LEU A 326 1.61 -10.96 -43.09
C LEU A 326 1.07 -10.74 -41.66
N LYS A 327 0.39 -9.61 -41.44
CA LYS A 327 -0.04 -9.09 -40.13
C LYS A 327 -1.00 -10.02 -39.36
N LYS A 328 -1.61 -11.01 -40.02
CA LYS A 328 -2.62 -11.91 -39.44
C LYS A 328 -2.05 -13.24 -38.93
N ILE A 329 -0.79 -13.56 -39.20
CA ILE A 329 -0.18 -14.80 -38.71
C ILE A 329 0.43 -14.52 -37.33
N ARG A 330 -0.36 -14.78 -36.28
CA ARG A 330 0.17 -14.90 -34.92
C ARG A 330 0.43 -16.37 -34.66
N ILE A 331 1.70 -16.76 -34.53
CA ILE A 331 2.03 -18.06 -33.95
C ILE A 331 1.59 -18.01 -32.49
N LYS A 332 0.50 -18.72 -32.15
CA LYS A 332 0.04 -18.90 -30.78
C LYS A 332 1.07 -19.77 -30.07
N ASP A 333 1.92 -19.15 -29.27
CA ASP A 333 2.85 -19.85 -28.39
C ASP A 333 2.21 -19.96 -27.00
N SER A 334 1.69 -21.16 -26.72
CA SER A 334 1.34 -21.78 -25.42
C SER A 334 -0.10 -22.30 -25.34
N ASN A 335 -0.20 -23.56 -24.90
CA ASN A 335 -1.35 -24.08 -24.19
C ASN A 335 -1.51 -23.26 -22.91
N LEU A 336 -2.31 -22.21 -22.96
CA LEU A 336 -2.80 -21.52 -21.76
C LEU A 336 -3.68 -22.50 -21.00
N ARG A 337 -3.17 -23.09 -19.91
CA ARG A 337 -4.05 -23.65 -18.87
C ARG A 337 -4.66 -22.45 -18.15
N TYR A 338 -5.97 -22.29 -18.32
CA TYR A 338 -6.75 -21.25 -17.66
C TYR A 338 -6.65 -21.41 -16.14
N CYS A 339 -5.75 -20.67 -15.48
CA CYS A 339 -5.84 -20.46 -14.04
C CYS A 339 -7.06 -19.55 -13.80
N LYS A 340 -8.10 -20.11 -13.17
CA LYS A 340 -9.30 -19.39 -12.75
C LYS A 340 -8.90 -18.15 -11.94
N LEU A 341 -9.33 -16.99 -12.39
CA LEU A 341 -9.44 -15.77 -11.59
C LEU A 341 -10.14 -16.11 -10.26
N LYS A 342 -9.70 -15.52 -9.14
CA LYS A 342 -10.61 -15.33 -8.00
C LYS A 342 -11.82 -14.59 -8.56
N TYR A 343 -12.97 -15.24 -8.47
CA TYR A 343 -14.21 -14.91 -9.15
C TYR A 343 -14.62 -13.42 -8.96
N MET A 344 -14.76 -12.65 -10.04
CA MET A 344 -15.95 -11.81 -10.18
C MET A 344 -17.06 -12.77 -10.58
N LYS A 345 -17.93 -13.16 -9.65
CA LYS A 345 -19.28 -13.56 -10.03
C LYS A 345 -19.98 -12.24 -10.40
N GLY A 346 -20.00 -11.93 -11.68
CA GLY A 346 -21.14 -11.18 -12.20
C GLY A 346 -22.32 -12.13 -12.08
N ASP A 347 -23.29 -11.80 -11.24
CA ASP A 347 -24.57 -12.47 -11.28
C ASP A 347 -25.24 -12.12 -12.62
N GLU A 348 -25.66 -13.15 -13.35
CA GLU A 348 -26.56 -13.02 -14.51
C GLU A 348 -27.95 -12.58 -14.09
#